data_AF-A0A436FM43-F1
#
_entry.id   AF-A0A436FM43-F1
#
_cell.length_a   1.000
_cell.length_b   1.000
_cell.length_c   1.000
_cell.angle_alpha   90.00
_cell.angle_beta   90.00
_cell.angle_gamma   90.00
#
_symmetry.space_group_name_H-M   'P 1'
#
loop_
_entity.id
_entity.type
_entity.pdbx_description
1 polymer ?
#
loop_
_entity_poly.entity_id
_entity_poly.type
_entity_poly.pdbx_seq_one_letter_code
_entity_poly.pdbx_strand_id
1 'polypeptide(L)'
;GVVNAAPAKPDLDKLPTDTFGTVEFRDGRMVASIGGKDVEILSSLNGQANWAAMNSNATLSATGIWRGESVALDVASARPLVLFAGGTAPLTLSFKAAPATFSFDGTASMSENTYFDGQAKFSAPSLRRVLEWSQAGIAPGAAIGSVSISSKITATGGRVKFDNTAIALDNNPGMGALDLSLGEAQPVISGTLAFDTLDLRSFLSAFTPLVPTGGAGPGEIDTSFADKINLDLRLSAAHATAGPIQLADVAATAQVKDGLSVFDISDASAFGGNIQTSLRFDRKPEGSQVEIRLLASDIDGGAFGTAAGMTRLVPVGTGTVSVILKGPGRTWDSIFDNADGSVSATFGPGALSKLNLPAFLKHTEQGGFFALDDVSDGTLPIDGAEIKATISKGVARIDKAEANSAKYKIWLSGIASYAGRGLALSGGVIQPDQAATQANGQQGPNQSSFFVGGTWSTPFISPISRGVSGE
;
A
#
# COMPACT_ATOMS: atom_id res chain seq x y z
N GLY A 1 17.85 -50.15 -2.57
CA GLY A 1 18.66 -49.79 -3.76
C GLY A 1 19.89 -49.01 -3.35
N VAL A 2 20.80 -48.73 -4.29
CA VAL A 2 22.08 -48.01 -4.08
C VAL A 2 21.88 -46.65 -3.41
N VAL A 3 20.81 -45.94 -3.76
CA VAL A 3 20.47 -44.64 -3.15
C VAL A 3 19.92 -44.79 -1.73
N ASN A 4 19.04 -45.76 -1.47
CA ASN A 4 18.52 -46.01 -0.11
C ASN A 4 19.61 -46.41 0.89
N ALA A 5 20.71 -47.01 0.42
CA ALA A 5 21.82 -47.44 1.28
C ALA A 5 22.67 -46.24 1.77
N ALA A 6 22.79 -45.18 0.97
CA ALA A 6 23.52 -43.96 1.31
C ALA A 6 22.97 -42.74 0.54
N PRO A 7 21.82 -42.16 0.95
CA PRO A 7 21.10 -41.16 0.15
C PRO A 7 21.92 -39.88 -0.14
N ALA A 8 22.80 -39.50 0.79
CA ALA A 8 23.65 -38.31 0.64
C ALA A 8 24.85 -38.54 -0.30
N LYS A 9 25.32 -39.79 -0.45
CA LYS A 9 26.48 -40.18 -1.26
C LYS A 9 26.31 -41.59 -1.81
N PRO A 10 25.41 -41.80 -2.78
CA PRO A 10 25.21 -43.12 -3.37
C PRO A 10 26.46 -43.57 -4.12
N ASP A 11 26.74 -44.87 -4.08
CA ASP A 11 27.82 -45.51 -4.82
C ASP A 11 27.47 -45.58 -6.32
N LEU A 12 27.91 -44.57 -7.08
CA LEU A 12 27.49 -44.38 -8.47
C LEU A 12 27.96 -45.50 -9.41
N ASP A 13 29.02 -46.21 -9.04
CA ASP A 13 29.56 -47.33 -9.83
C ASP A 13 28.63 -48.54 -9.82
N LYS A 14 27.67 -48.58 -8.89
CA LYS A 14 26.64 -49.61 -8.78
C LYS A 14 25.34 -49.25 -9.49
N LEU A 15 25.28 -48.11 -10.20
CA LEU A 15 24.10 -47.78 -10.99
C LEU A 15 23.99 -48.73 -12.21
N PRO A 16 22.77 -49.14 -12.59
CA PRO A 16 22.55 -49.94 -13.80
C PRO A 16 23.15 -49.25 -15.03
N THR A 17 23.85 -50.01 -15.87
CA THR A 17 24.48 -49.53 -17.10
C THR A 17 23.61 -49.80 -18.33
N ASP A 18 22.41 -50.34 -18.12
CA ASP A 18 21.45 -50.67 -19.17
C ASP A 18 21.17 -49.48 -20.07
N THR A 19 21.16 -49.72 -21.38
CA THR A 19 20.79 -48.73 -22.38
C THR A 19 19.30 -48.40 -22.26
N PHE A 20 18.94 -47.12 -22.34
CA PHE A 20 17.55 -46.66 -22.34
C PHE A 20 17.17 -46.07 -23.70
N GLY A 21 17.91 -45.07 -24.19
CA GLY A 21 17.78 -44.51 -25.55
C GLY A 21 17.03 -43.17 -25.61
N THR A 22 16.38 -42.92 -26.74
CA THR A 22 15.61 -41.69 -27.00
C THR A 22 14.12 -42.00 -27.02
N VAL A 23 13.33 -41.18 -26.35
CA VAL A 23 11.86 -41.23 -26.37
C VAL A 23 11.33 -39.98 -27.05
N GLU A 24 10.55 -40.14 -28.10
CA GLU A 24 9.83 -39.05 -28.77
C GLU A 24 8.33 -39.17 -28.53
N PHE A 25 7.67 -38.03 -28.34
CA PHE A 25 6.22 -37.93 -28.29
C PHE A 25 5.77 -36.80 -29.20
N ARG A 26 4.65 -37.04 -29.92
CA ARG A 26 4.08 -36.10 -30.89
C ARG A 26 2.58 -36.04 -30.72
N ASP A 27 2.03 -34.83 -30.80
CA ASP A 27 0.60 -34.53 -30.67
C ASP A 27 -0.06 -35.20 -29.45
N GLY A 28 0.68 -35.26 -28.35
CA GLY A 28 0.22 -35.82 -27.10
C GLY A 28 -0.79 -34.92 -26.39
N ARG A 29 -1.54 -35.52 -25.46
CA ARG A 29 -2.40 -34.81 -24.51
C ARG A 29 -2.20 -35.36 -23.11
N MET A 30 -2.37 -34.51 -22.11
CA MET A 30 -2.34 -34.89 -20.70
C MET A 30 -3.70 -34.59 -20.08
N VAL A 31 -4.33 -35.60 -19.49
CA VAL A 31 -5.63 -35.51 -18.84
C VAL A 31 -5.49 -35.84 -17.36
N ALA A 32 -6.22 -35.13 -16.51
CA ALA A 32 -6.36 -35.48 -15.10
C ALA A 32 -7.81 -35.75 -14.76
N SER A 33 -8.03 -36.72 -13.85
CA SER A 33 -9.34 -36.98 -13.30
C SER A 33 -9.58 -36.06 -12.10
N ILE A 34 -10.44 -35.06 -12.26
CA ILE A 34 -10.81 -34.09 -11.22
C ILE A 34 -12.30 -34.24 -10.93
N GLY A 35 -12.66 -34.66 -9.72
CA GLY A 35 -14.05 -34.89 -9.34
C GLY A 35 -14.75 -35.97 -10.17
N GLY A 36 -14.01 -36.99 -10.63
CA GLY A 36 -14.53 -38.07 -11.46
C GLY A 36 -14.76 -37.71 -12.93
N LYS A 37 -14.28 -36.55 -13.38
CA LYS A 37 -14.29 -36.13 -14.80
C LYS A 37 -12.88 -35.98 -15.32
N ASP A 38 -12.65 -36.46 -16.53
CA ASP A 38 -11.39 -36.24 -17.23
C ASP A 38 -11.35 -34.81 -17.76
N VAL A 39 -10.36 -34.05 -17.30
CA VAL A 39 -10.10 -32.68 -17.72
C VAL A 39 -8.76 -32.66 -18.45
N GLU A 40 -8.76 -32.14 -19.68
CA GLU A 40 -7.53 -31.91 -20.42
C GLU A 40 -6.74 -30.77 -19.77
N ILE A 41 -5.50 -31.07 -19.37
CA ILE A 41 -4.58 -30.10 -18.76
C ILE A 41 -3.63 -29.52 -19.81
N LEU A 42 -3.11 -30.38 -20.70
CA LEU A 42 -2.12 -30.03 -21.72
C LEU A 42 -2.51 -30.69 -23.04
N SER A 43 -2.36 -29.95 -24.13
CA SER A 43 -2.59 -30.45 -25.49
C SER A 43 -1.43 -30.10 -26.42
N SER A 44 -1.44 -30.68 -27.63
CA SER A 44 -0.39 -30.48 -28.65
C SER A 44 1.03 -30.74 -28.10
N LEU A 45 1.16 -31.72 -27.21
CA LEU A 45 2.40 -32.02 -26.51
C LEU A 45 3.38 -32.69 -27.48
N ASN A 46 4.50 -32.04 -27.73
CA ASN A 46 5.55 -32.48 -28.63
C ASN A 46 6.91 -32.39 -27.94
N GLY A 47 7.75 -33.40 -28.07
CA GLY A 47 9.06 -33.36 -27.42
C GLY A 47 9.88 -34.63 -27.54
N GLN A 48 11.08 -34.53 -26.99
CA GLN A 48 12.11 -35.58 -27.05
C GLN A 48 12.84 -35.64 -25.71
N ALA A 49 12.94 -36.86 -25.16
CA ALA A 49 13.80 -37.18 -24.03
C ALA A 49 14.99 -38.01 -24.52
N ASN A 50 16.21 -37.56 -24.25
CA ASN A 50 17.43 -38.29 -24.58
C ASN A 50 18.07 -38.81 -23.30
N TRP A 51 18.19 -40.13 -23.16
CA TRP A 51 18.81 -40.76 -22.00
C TRP A 51 19.51 -42.05 -22.45
N ALA A 52 20.78 -41.96 -22.85
CA ALA A 52 21.46 -43.07 -23.53
C ALA A 52 21.52 -44.36 -22.69
N ALA A 53 21.84 -44.24 -21.41
CA ALA A 53 21.92 -45.35 -20.44
C ALA A 53 21.49 -44.91 -19.04
N MET A 54 21.03 -45.84 -18.21
CA MET A 54 20.50 -45.59 -16.87
C MET A 54 21.46 -44.86 -15.91
N ASN A 55 22.77 -44.99 -16.11
CA ASN A 55 23.81 -44.29 -15.35
C ASN A 55 24.35 -43.01 -16.03
N SER A 56 23.78 -42.59 -17.15
CA SER A 56 24.19 -41.42 -17.93
C SER A 56 23.30 -40.20 -17.67
N ASN A 57 23.69 -39.05 -18.24
CA ASN A 57 22.86 -37.85 -18.21
C ASN A 57 21.56 -38.03 -19.02
N ALA A 58 20.55 -37.22 -18.71
CA ALA A 58 19.35 -37.12 -19.50
C ALA A 58 18.96 -35.67 -19.77
N THR A 59 18.37 -35.45 -20.94
CA THR A 59 17.73 -34.18 -21.31
C THR A 59 16.29 -34.44 -21.78
N LEU A 60 15.43 -33.47 -21.57
CA LEU A 60 14.06 -33.42 -22.08
C LEU A 60 13.81 -32.04 -22.65
N SER A 61 13.37 -31.96 -23.89
CA SER A 61 12.82 -30.74 -24.50
C SER A 61 11.39 -31.00 -24.94
N ALA A 62 10.46 -30.17 -24.47
CA ALA A 62 9.04 -30.34 -24.70
C ALA A 62 8.35 -29.00 -24.99
N THR A 63 7.33 -29.04 -25.82
CA THR A 63 6.43 -27.92 -26.12
C THR A 63 4.99 -28.40 -26.05
N GLY A 64 4.06 -27.49 -25.78
CA GLY A 64 2.64 -27.80 -25.78
C GLY A 64 1.78 -26.57 -25.57
N ILE A 65 0.48 -26.80 -25.39
CA ILE A 65 -0.50 -25.77 -25.08
C ILE A 65 -1.04 -26.04 -23.67
N TRP A 66 -0.85 -25.08 -22.77
CA TRP A 66 -1.38 -25.12 -21.42
C TRP A 66 -2.34 -23.95 -21.22
N ARG A 67 -3.64 -24.26 -21.05
CA ARG A 67 -4.70 -23.25 -20.84
C ARG A 67 -4.70 -22.14 -21.88
N GLY A 68 -4.54 -22.53 -23.15
CA GLY A 68 -4.52 -21.62 -24.30
C GLY A 68 -3.19 -20.93 -24.56
N GLU A 69 -2.18 -21.12 -23.71
CA GLU A 69 -0.85 -20.54 -23.89
C GLU A 69 0.14 -21.57 -24.40
N SER A 70 0.97 -21.17 -25.37
CA SER A 70 2.11 -21.98 -25.81
C SER A 70 3.16 -22.01 -24.69
N VAL A 71 3.59 -23.21 -24.34
CA VAL A 71 4.61 -23.46 -23.31
C VAL A 71 5.77 -24.25 -23.88
N ALA A 72 6.97 -23.96 -23.39
CA ALA A 72 8.18 -24.72 -23.65
C ALA A 72 8.86 -25.08 -22.32
N LEU A 73 9.36 -26.32 -22.24
CA LEU A 73 10.04 -26.87 -21.08
C LEU A 73 11.32 -27.57 -21.53
N ASP A 74 12.44 -27.17 -20.96
CA ASP A 74 13.72 -27.85 -21.07
C ASP A 74 14.16 -28.32 -19.69
N VAL A 75 14.55 -29.59 -19.57
CA VAL A 75 15.06 -30.19 -18.32
C VAL A 75 16.33 -30.96 -18.62
N ALA A 76 17.33 -30.82 -17.76
CA ALA A 76 18.56 -31.60 -17.84
C ALA A 76 19.00 -32.07 -16.46
N SER A 77 19.47 -33.30 -16.38
CA SER A 77 20.15 -33.81 -15.19
C SER A 77 21.33 -34.66 -15.59
N ALA A 78 22.47 -34.46 -14.91
CA ALA A 78 23.62 -35.33 -15.07
C ALA A 78 23.39 -36.73 -14.49
N ARG A 79 22.43 -36.89 -13.56
CA ARG A 79 22.18 -38.12 -12.80
C ARG A 79 20.68 -38.31 -12.51
N PRO A 80 19.83 -38.45 -13.55
CA PRO A 80 18.38 -38.54 -13.40
C PRO A 80 17.94 -39.74 -12.56
N LEU A 81 18.61 -40.90 -12.65
CA LEU A 81 18.24 -42.08 -11.86
C LEU A 81 18.46 -41.86 -10.35
N VAL A 82 19.52 -41.12 -9.98
CA VAL A 82 19.77 -40.75 -8.58
C VAL A 82 18.67 -39.81 -8.08
N LEU A 83 18.28 -38.82 -8.90
CA LEU A 83 17.19 -37.89 -8.60
C LEU A 83 15.88 -38.63 -8.29
N PHE A 84 15.44 -39.51 -9.21
CA PHE A 84 14.19 -40.27 -9.09
C PHE A 84 14.22 -41.29 -7.97
N ALA A 85 15.41 -41.81 -7.62
CA ALA A 85 15.59 -42.69 -6.48
C ALA A 85 15.66 -41.94 -5.12
N GLY A 86 15.44 -40.61 -5.11
CA GLY A 86 15.40 -39.78 -3.91
C GLY A 86 16.76 -39.25 -3.45
N GLY A 87 17.83 -39.48 -4.20
CA GLY A 87 19.16 -38.94 -3.92
C GLY A 87 19.31 -37.52 -4.47
N THR A 88 20.32 -36.80 -3.99
CA THR A 88 20.62 -35.45 -4.48
C THR A 88 21.36 -35.51 -5.82
N ALA A 89 20.82 -34.86 -6.84
CA ALA A 89 21.40 -34.81 -8.18
C ALA A 89 21.30 -33.40 -8.80
N PRO A 90 22.25 -33.02 -9.68
CA PRO A 90 22.14 -31.77 -10.45
C PRO A 90 20.88 -31.74 -11.31
N LEU A 91 20.22 -30.59 -11.36
CA LEU A 91 19.02 -30.34 -12.14
C LEU A 91 19.06 -28.92 -12.72
N THR A 92 18.91 -28.82 -14.03
CA THR A 92 18.63 -27.57 -14.73
C THR A 92 17.24 -27.63 -15.32
N LEU A 93 16.46 -26.56 -15.16
CA LEU A 93 15.10 -26.44 -15.70
C LEU A 93 14.94 -25.05 -16.32
N SER A 94 14.39 -24.99 -17.53
CA SER A 94 13.91 -23.75 -18.15
C SER A 94 12.47 -23.94 -18.59
N PHE A 95 11.61 -23.02 -18.18
CA PHE A 95 10.21 -22.97 -18.55
C PHE A 95 9.88 -21.61 -19.15
N LYS A 96 9.20 -21.60 -20.30
CA LYS A 96 8.83 -20.39 -21.01
C LYS A 96 7.37 -20.45 -21.45
N ALA A 97 6.64 -19.39 -21.16
CA ALA A 97 5.30 -19.11 -21.66
C ALA A 97 5.16 -17.59 -21.84
N ALA A 98 4.18 -17.14 -22.63
CA ALA A 98 3.94 -15.69 -22.77
C ALA A 98 3.63 -14.98 -21.43
N PRO A 99 2.86 -15.58 -20.47
CA PRO A 99 2.62 -14.97 -19.18
C PRO A 99 3.82 -14.95 -18.23
N ALA A 100 4.73 -15.93 -18.33
CA ALA A 100 5.84 -16.08 -17.40
C ALA A 100 7.00 -16.93 -17.94
N THR A 101 8.20 -16.62 -17.46
CA THR A 101 9.40 -17.44 -17.63
C THR A 101 9.95 -17.83 -16.27
N PHE A 102 10.51 -19.03 -16.19
CA PHE A 102 11.15 -19.56 -15.00
C PHE A 102 12.42 -20.33 -15.38
N SER A 103 13.48 -20.22 -14.58
CA SER A 103 14.66 -21.07 -14.72
C SER A 103 15.19 -21.46 -13.36
N PHE A 104 15.71 -22.67 -13.26
CA PHE A 104 16.40 -23.20 -12.08
C PHE A 104 17.70 -23.87 -12.50
N ASP A 105 18.76 -23.64 -11.73
CA ASP A 105 20.03 -24.34 -11.85
C ASP A 105 20.57 -24.66 -10.45
N GLY A 106 20.69 -25.95 -10.14
CA GLY A 106 21.15 -26.40 -8.84
C GLY A 106 21.05 -27.90 -8.65
N THR A 107 20.69 -28.32 -7.44
CA THR A 107 20.52 -29.72 -7.05
C THR A 107 19.12 -29.97 -6.51
N ALA A 108 18.62 -31.18 -6.72
CA ALA A 108 17.30 -31.60 -6.26
C ALA A 108 17.31 -33.06 -5.76
N SER A 109 16.34 -33.41 -4.93
CA SER A 109 16.00 -34.78 -4.53
C SER A 109 14.49 -34.97 -4.61
N MET A 110 14.05 -36.03 -5.31
CA MET A 110 12.63 -36.42 -5.41
C MET A 110 12.30 -37.53 -4.40
N SER A 111 12.60 -37.29 -3.13
CA SER A 111 12.17 -38.15 -2.01
C SER A 111 10.85 -37.65 -1.41
N GLU A 112 10.29 -38.38 -0.43
CA GLU A 112 9.15 -37.90 0.37
C GLU A 112 9.40 -36.50 0.96
N ASN A 113 10.66 -36.24 1.38
CA ASN A 113 11.12 -34.91 1.77
C ASN A 113 11.81 -34.24 0.58
N THR A 114 11.01 -33.85 -0.41
CA THR A 114 11.53 -33.20 -1.62
C THR A 114 12.40 -32.00 -1.25
N TYR A 115 13.57 -31.92 -1.90
CA TYR A 115 14.57 -30.88 -1.64
C TYR A 115 15.03 -30.24 -2.93
N PHE A 116 15.20 -28.92 -2.92
CA PHE A 116 15.83 -28.14 -3.99
C PHE A 116 16.79 -27.12 -3.39
N ASP A 117 17.97 -26.95 -3.99
CA ASP A 117 18.95 -25.90 -3.64
C ASP A 117 19.64 -25.42 -4.92
N GLY A 118 19.48 -24.15 -5.24
CA GLY A 118 20.04 -23.59 -6.47
C GLY A 118 19.63 -22.15 -6.76
N GLN A 119 20.05 -21.65 -7.91
CA GLN A 119 19.64 -20.34 -8.41
C GLN A 119 18.35 -20.46 -9.18
N ALA A 120 17.35 -19.67 -8.79
CA ALA A 120 16.09 -19.54 -9.51
C ALA A 120 15.94 -18.13 -10.09
N LYS A 121 15.36 -18.05 -11.28
CA LYS A 121 14.90 -16.80 -11.87
C LYS A 121 13.46 -16.96 -12.31
N PHE A 122 12.67 -15.92 -12.07
CA PHE A 122 11.28 -15.82 -12.49
C PHE A 122 11.05 -14.45 -13.10
N SER A 123 10.29 -14.37 -14.19
CA SER A 123 9.87 -13.09 -14.74
C SER A 123 8.49 -13.20 -15.36
N ALA A 124 7.65 -12.23 -15.09
CA ALA A 124 6.32 -12.10 -15.65
C ALA A 124 6.04 -10.63 -16.03
N PRO A 125 5.56 -10.34 -17.25
CA PRO A 125 5.17 -8.98 -17.63
C PRO A 125 3.97 -8.45 -16.83
N SER A 126 3.16 -9.34 -16.26
CA SER A 126 2.03 -9.00 -15.40
C SER A 126 1.75 -10.15 -14.44
N LEU A 127 1.87 -9.90 -13.12
CA LEU A 127 1.52 -10.92 -12.13
C LEU A 127 0.03 -11.27 -12.18
N ARG A 128 -0.82 -10.29 -12.49
CA ARG A 128 -2.25 -10.51 -12.76
C ARG A 128 -2.46 -11.56 -13.86
N ARG A 129 -1.80 -11.41 -15.01
CA ARG A 129 -1.93 -12.37 -16.12
C ARG A 129 -1.50 -13.78 -15.70
N VAL A 130 -0.45 -13.89 -14.87
CA VAL A 130 0.01 -15.18 -14.31
C VAL A 130 -1.04 -15.79 -13.40
N LEU A 131 -1.67 -15.02 -12.51
CA LEU A 131 -2.70 -15.51 -11.61
C LEU A 131 -3.96 -15.97 -12.36
N GLU A 132 -4.38 -15.20 -13.37
CA GLU A 132 -5.49 -15.56 -14.26
C GLU A 132 -5.18 -16.84 -15.06
N TRP A 133 -3.99 -16.92 -15.66
CA TRP A 133 -3.55 -18.09 -16.43
C TRP A 133 -3.38 -19.34 -15.56
N SER A 134 -2.79 -19.18 -14.39
CA SER A 134 -2.60 -20.26 -13.40
C SER A 134 -3.89 -20.64 -12.69
N GLN A 135 -5.01 -19.93 -12.92
CA GLN A 135 -6.30 -20.18 -12.31
C GLN A 135 -6.15 -20.46 -10.81
N ALA A 136 -5.28 -19.70 -10.13
CA ALA A 136 -4.88 -19.94 -8.74
C ALA A 136 -6.03 -19.75 -7.72
N GLY A 137 -7.26 -19.53 -8.20
CA GLY A 137 -8.41 -19.14 -7.39
C GLY A 137 -8.22 -17.76 -6.76
N ILE A 138 -7.14 -17.05 -7.06
CA ILE A 138 -6.89 -15.70 -6.59
C ILE A 138 -7.52 -14.75 -7.59
N ALA A 139 -8.55 -14.02 -7.16
CA ALA A 139 -9.04 -12.92 -7.95
C ALA A 139 -7.93 -11.87 -8.06
N PRO A 140 -7.49 -11.52 -9.28
CA PRO A 140 -6.53 -10.47 -9.43
C PRO A 140 -7.17 -9.16 -8.97
N GLY A 141 -6.64 -8.59 -7.88
CA GLY A 141 -6.92 -7.21 -7.50
C GLY A 141 -6.43 -6.23 -8.58
N ALA A 142 -6.32 -4.94 -8.20
CA ALA A 142 -5.75 -3.93 -9.09
C ALA A 142 -4.39 -4.39 -9.66
N ALA A 143 -4.08 -3.92 -10.87
CA ALA A 143 -3.01 -4.43 -11.72
C ALA A 143 -1.65 -4.45 -11.00
N ILE A 144 -1.24 -5.61 -10.50
CA ILE A 144 0.15 -5.84 -10.14
C ILE A 144 0.92 -5.93 -11.45
N GLY A 145 1.82 -4.97 -11.67
CA GLY A 145 2.61 -4.79 -12.89
C GLY A 145 3.61 -5.93 -13.14
N SER A 146 4.67 -5.63 -13.86
CA SER A 146 5.71 -6.62 -14.15
C SER A 146 6.44 -7.06 -12.86
N VAL A 147 6.85 -8.31 -12.79
CA VAL A 147 7.68 -8.81 -11.70
C VAL A 147 8.87 -9.58 -12.25
N SER A 148 10.04 -9.38 -11.66
CA SER A 148 11.21 -10.23 -11.88
C SER A 148 11.87 -10.58 -10.57
N ILE A 149 12.27 -11.83 -10.41
CA ILE A 149 12.93 -12.36 -9.21
C ILE A 149 14.16 -13.13 -9.66
N SER A 150 15.30 -12.89 -9.02
CA SER A 150 16.51 -13.70 -9.12
C SER A 150 17.00 -13.99 -7.70
N SER A 151 17.02 -15.25 -7.30
CA SER A 151 17.24 -15.63 -5.90
C SER A 151 17.96 -16.96 -5.78
N LYS A 152 18.71 -17.13 -4.68
CA LYS A 152 19.11 -18.46 -4.23
C LYS A 152 17.93 -19.08 -3.50
N ILE A 153 17.42 -20.20 -4.01
CA ILE A 153 16.31 -20.89 -3.37
C ILE A 153 16.79 -22.11 -2.61
N THR A 154 16.22 -22.35 -1.44
CA THR A 154 16.28 -23.63 -0.73
C THR A 154 14.86 -24.06 -0.41
N ALA A 155 14.40 -25.18 -0.96
CA ALA A 155 13.07 -25.72 -0.70
C ALA A 155 13.16 -27.07 0.02
N THR A 156 12.39 -27.24 1.09
CA THR A 156 12.27 -28.50 1.84
C THR A 156 10.97 -28.54 2.62
N GLY A 157 10.27 -29.69 2.61
CA GLY A 157 9.09 -29.91 3.46
C GLY A 157 7.99 -28.85 3.30
N GLY A 158 7.70 -28.42 2.07
CA GLY A 158 6.69 -27.39 1.78
C GLY A 158 7.10 -25.95 2.08
N ARG A 159 8.33 -25.72 2.56
CA ARG A 159 8.89 -24.39 2.76
C ARG A 159 9.90 -24.05 1.68
N VAL A 160 9.84 -22.85 1.14
CA VAL A 160 10.79 -22.30 0.15
C VAL A 160 11.40 -21.04 0.72
N LYS A 161 12.72 -21.04 0.91
CA LYS A 161 13.50 -19.87 1.29
C LYS A 161 14.10 -19.24 0.04
N PHE A 162 14.07 -17.93 -0.01
CA PHE A 162 14.63 -17.09 -1.06
C PHE A 162 15.69 -16.19 -0.42
N ASP A 163 16.95 -16.56 -0.58
CA ASP A 163 18.10 -15.84 -0.03
C ASP A 163 18.76 -14.97 -1.11
N ASN A 164 19.30 -13.82 -0.71
CA ASN A 164 19.94 -12.84 -1.59
C ASN A 164 19.08 -12.53 -2.82
N THR A 165 17.79 -12.27 -2.57
CA THR A 165 16.78 -12.10 -3.60
C THR A 165 16.89 -10.71 -4.20
N ALA A 166 17.22 -10.62 -5.48
CA ALA A 166 16.97 -9.42 -6.27
C ALA A 166 15.55 -9.50 -6.84
N ILE A 167 14.74 -8.49 -6.56
CA ILE A 167 13.37 -8.36 -7.04
C ILE A 167 13.23 -7.06 -7.82
N ALA A 168 12.41 -7.05 -8.86
CA ALA A 168 11.88 -5.81 -9.42
C ALA A 168 10.36 -5.93 -9.48
N LEU A 169 9.66 -4.97 -8.87
CA LEU A 169 8.21 -4.88 -8.89
C LEU A 169 7.81 -3.62 -9.65
N ASP A 170 7.16 -3.80 -10.79
CA ASP A 170 6.77 -2.70 -11.68
C ASP A 170 7.93 -1.74 -11.99
N ASN A 171 9.08 -2.31 -12.36
CA ASN A 171 10.35 -1.62 -12.59
C ASN A 171 10.99 -0.94 -11.37
N ASN A 172 10.51 -1.19 -10.15
CA ASN A 172 11.17 -0.75 -8.93
C ASN A 172 12.10 -1.85 -8.42
N PRO A 173 13.43 -1.70 -8.57
CA PRO A 173 14.39 -2.68 -8.10
C PRO A 173 14.45 -2.68 -6.56
N GLY A 174 14.60 -3.86 -6.01
CA GLY A 174 14.79 -4.09 -4.59
C GLY A 174 15.56 -5.37 -4.33
N MET A 175 15.93 -5.55 -3.07
CA MET A 175 16.67 -6.71 -2.60
C MET A 175 16.11 -7.18 -1.27
N GLY A 176 16.25 -8.47 -0.97
CA GLY A 176 15.83 -8.97 0.32
C GLY A 176 15.89 -10.48 0.48
N ALA A 177 15.11 -10.96 1.45
CA ALA A 177 14.92 -12.37 1.70
C ALA A 177 13.45 -12.65 1.97
N LEU A 178 12.96 -13.78 1.45
CA LEU A 178 11.57 -14.21 1.60
C LEU A 178 11.51 -15.67 2.05
N ASP A 179 10.46 -16.03 2.77
CA ASP A 179 10.08 -17.39 3.12
C ASP A 179 8.64 -17.61 2.64
N LEU A 180 8.42 -18.69 1.90
CA LEU A 180 7.11 -19.16 1.47
C LEU A 180 6.85 -20.50 2.14
N SER A 181 5.80 -20.58 2.95
CA SER A 181 5.35 -21.81 3.60
C SER A 181 4.04 -22.26 2.96
N LEU A 182 4.07 -23.38 2.24
CA LEU A 182 2.92 -24.03 1.60
C LEU A 182 2.30 -25.04 2.60
N GLY A 183 1.65 -24.53 3.66
CA GLY A 183 0.93 -25.37 4.64
C GLY A 183 -0.45 -25.86 4.14
N GLU A 184 -1.13 -26.71 4.92
CA GLU A 184 -2.40 -27.35 4.51
C GLU A 184 -3.60 -26.39 4.39
N ALA A 185 -3.60 -25.25 5.08
CA ALA A 185 -4.73 -24.31 5.07
C ALA A 185 -4.54 -23.16 4.06
N GLN A 186 -3.46 -22.38 4.19
CA GLN A 186 -3.15 -21.25 3.32
C GLN A 186 -1.63 -21.03 3.22
N PRO A 187 -1.10 -20.67 2.04
CA PRO A 187 0.28 -20.24 1.90
C PRO A 187 0.57 -19.00 2.76
N VAL A 188 1.73 -18.99 3.40
CA VAL A 188 2.27 -17.85 4.16
C VAL A 188 3.50 -17.31 3.44
N ILE A 189 3.54 -16.01 3.18
CA ILE A 189 4.71 -15.31 2.64
C ILE A 189 5.20 -14.35 3.72
N SER A 190 6.48 -14.45 4.09
CA SER A 190 7.10 -13.49 5.01
C SER A 190 8.49 -13.10 4.56
N GLY A 191 8.97 -11.94 5.02
CA GLY A 191 10.33 -11.53 4.76
C GLY A 191 10.59 -10.04 4.85
N THR A 192 11.77 -9.64 4.40
CA THR A 192 12.24 -8.26 4.40
C THR A 192 12.68 -7.88 3.00
N LEU A 193 12.15 -6.76 2.48
CA LEU A 193 12.51 -6.20 1.17
C LEU A 193 12.95 -4.75 1.34
N ALA A 194 14.08 -4.40 0.72
CA ALA A 194 14.61 -3.05 0.65
C ALA A 194 14.60 -2.56 -0.79
N PHE A 195 14.14 -1.33 -1.02
CA PHE A 195 14.03 -0.71 -2.34
C PHE A 195 14.83 0.60 -2.40
N ASP A 196 15.30 0.97 -3.58
CA ASP A 196 15.79 2.34 -3.79
C ASP A 196 14.62 3.32 -3.90
N THR A 197 13.61 2.93 -4.68
CA THR A 197 12.36 3.67 -4.88
C THR A 197 11.14 2.76 -4.70
N LEU A 198 10.11 3.25 -4.01
CA LEU A 198 8.85 2.51 -3.82
C LEU A 198 7.63 3.40 -4.08
N ASP A 199 6.73 2.97 -4.97
CA ASP A 199 5.38 3.55 -5.06
C ASP A 199 4.45 2.87 -4.04
N LEU A 200 4.14 3.58 -2.95
CA LEU A 200 3.34 3.07 -1.85
C LEU A 200 1.88 2.86 -2.26
N ARG A 201 1.35 3.65 -3.20
CA ARG A 201 -0.04 3.49 -3.67
C ARG A 201 -0.16 2.23 -4.51
N SER A 202 0.75 2.04 -5.45
CA SER A 202 0.79 0.85 -6.30
C SER A 202 1.02 -0.41 -5.45
N PHE A 203 1.95 -0.35 -4.49
CA PHE A 203 2.16 -1.43 -3.52
C PHE A 203 0.90 -1.74 -2.70
N LEU A 204 0.27 -0.74 -2.09
CA LEU A 204 -0.97 -0.91 -1.31
C LEU A 204 -2.11 -1.51 -2.14
N SER A 205 -2.25 -1.11 -3.41
CA SER A 205 -3.30 -1.61 -4.29
C SER A 205 -3.17 -3.10 -4.65
N ALA A 206 -1.98 -3.67 -4.52
CA ALA A 206 -1.74 -5.11 -4.71
C ALA A 206 -2.36 -5.95 -3.58
N PHE A 207 -2.55 -5.36 -2.40
CA PHE A 207 -2.98 -6.08 -1.18
C PHE A 207 -4.29 -5.55 -0.60
N THR A 208 -4.76 -4.38 -1.03
CA THR A 208 -5.99 -3.75 -0.53
C THR A 208 -7.03 -3.62 -1.65
N PRO A 209 -8.31 -3.91 -1.37
CA PRO A 209 -9.36 -3.88 -2.38
C PRO A 209 -9.97 -2.48 -2.60
N LEU A 210 -9.39 -1.42 -2.01
CA LEU A 210 -9.93 -0.08 -2.15
C LEU A 210 -9.85 0.38 -3.61
N VAL A 211 -11.01 0.65 -4.20
CA VAL A 211 -11.10 1.21 -5.55
C VAL A 211 -10.60 2.67 -5.50
N PRO A 212 -9.58 3.06 -6.30
CA PRO A 212 -9.21 4.46 -6.45
C PRO A 212 -10.40 5.28 -6.95
N THR A 213 -10.54 6.52 -6.48
CA THR A 213 -11.55 7.44 -6.98
C THR A 213 -11.30 7.71 -8.48
N GLY A 214 -12.25 7.31 -9.33
CA GLY A 214 -12.21 7.57 -10.78
C GLY A 214 -12.21 6.36 -11.72
N GLY A 215 -12.30 5.13 -11.23
CA GLY A 215 -12.40 3.92 -12.08
C GLY A 215 -13.75 3.23 -11.97
N ALA A 216 -14.77 3.68 -12.72
CA ALA A 216 -15.99 2.91 -12.93
C ALA A 216 -15.76 1.89 -14.05
N GLY A 217 -15.66 0.61 -13.67
CA GLY A 217 -15.82 -0.54 -14.58
C GLY A 217 -16.64 -1.62 -13.86
N PRO A 218 -17.54 -2.34 -14.55
CA PRO A 218 -18.34 -3.39 -13.92
C PRO A 218 -17.43 -4.60 -13.64
N GLY A 219 -17.01 -4.70 -12.39
CA GLY A 219 -16.34 -5.86 -11.85
C GLY A 219 -16.17 -5.59 -10.36
N GLU A 220 -17.02 -6.19 -9.53
CA GLU A 220 -16.75 -6.30 -8.11
C GLU A 220 -15.31 -6.83 -7.98
N ILE A 221 -14.42 -6.04 -7.37
CA ILE A 221 -13.08 -6.54 -7.06
C ILE A 221 -13.30 -7.65 -6.04
N ASP A 222 -13.16 -8.89 -6.50
CA ASP A 222 -13.30 -10.06 -5.63
C ASP A 222 -12.17 -10.01 -4.59
N THR A 223 -12.59 -9.73 -3.36
CA THR A 223 -11.69 -9.52 -2.23
C THR A 223 -11.15 -10.83 -1.64
N SER A 224 -11.49 -11.99 -2.22
CA SER A 224 -11.10 -13.30 -1.68
C SER A 224 -9.60 -13.59 -1.70
N PHE A 225 -8.77 -12.73 -2.32
CA PHE A 225 -7.30 -12.87 -2.30
C PHE A 225 -6.72 -12.87 -0.88
N ALA A 226 -7.12 -11.90 -0.05
CA ALA A 226 -6.62 -11.77 1.30
C ALA A 226 -7.23 -12.81 2.28
N ASP A 227 -8.10 -13.69 1.78
CA ASP A 227 -8.61 -14.88 2.49
C ASP A 227 -7.88 -16.16 2.03
N LYS A 228 -6.93 -16.06 1.10
CA LYS A 228 -6.23 -17.20 0.48
C LYS A 228 -4.72 -17.20 0.71
N ILE A 229 -4.14 -16.07 1.10
CA ILE A 229 -2.71 -15.92 1.41
C ILE A 229 -2.55 -15.11 2.70
N ASN A 230 -1.65 -15.59 3.56
CA ASN A 230 -1.13 -14.81 4.68
C ASN A 230 0.17 -14.11 4.29
N LEU A 231 0.32 -12.85 4.70
CA LEU A 231 1.46 -12.00 4.38
C LEU A 231 2.03 -11.37 5.64
N ASP A 232 3.36 -11.36 5.79
CA ASP A 232 4.08 -10.57 6.79
C ASP A 232 5.39 -10.04 6.22
N LEU A 233 5.33 -8.85 5.63
CA LEU A 233 6.48 -8.20 5.01
C LEU A 233 6.96 -7.02 5.81
N ARG A 234 8.28 -6.90 5.92
CA ARG A 234 8.99 -5.68 6.32
C ARG A 234 9.56 -5.04 5.07
N LEU A 235 9.36 -3.73 4.95
CA LEU A 235 9.71 -2.96 3.78
C LEU A 235 10.60 -1.80 4.21
N SER A 236 11.64 -1.53 3.46
CA SER A 236 12.35 -0.25 3.55
C SER A 236 12.55 0.35 2.17
N ALA A 237 12.59 1.67 2.10
CA ALA A 237 12.93 2.36 0.87
C ALA A 237 13.72 3.64 1.14
N ALA A 238 14.78 3.88 0.37
CA ALA A 238 15.52 5.15 0.44
C ALA A 238 14.62 6.33 0.02
N HIS A 239 13.81 6.11 -1.02
CA HIS A 239 12.79 7.04 -1.46
C HIS A 239 11.46 6.32 -1.70
N ALA A 240 10.36 6.99 -1.40
CA ALA A 240 9.03 6.49 -1.72
C ALA A 240 8.09 7.60 -2.18
N THR A 241 7.02 7.21 -2.85
CA THR A 241 5.96 8.13 -3.27
C THR A 241 4.60 7.65 -2.76
N ALA A 242 3.79 8.60 -2.29
CA ALA A 242 2.39 8.39 -1.95
C ALA A 242 1.54 9.35 -2.79
N GLY A 243 1.40 9.06 -4.08
CA GLY A 243 0.87 10.02 -5.04
C GLY A 243 1.85 11.17 -5.25
N PRO A 244 1.46 12.44 -5.06
CA PRO A 244 2.37 13.57 -5.24
C PRO A 244 3.34 13.77 -4.06
N ILE A 245 3.16 13.03 -2.97
CA ILE A 245 3.96 13.19 -1.74
C ILE A 245 5.23 12.35 -1.87
N GLN A 246 6.38 13.02 -1.75
CA GLN A 246 7.69 12.37 -1.68
C GLN A 246 8.06 12.08 -0.23
N LEU A 247 8.51 10.86 0.02
CA LEU A 247 9.05 10.42 1.30
C LEU A 247 10.49 9.93 1.11
N ALA A 248 11.27 10.03 2.17
CA ALA A 248 12.60 9.45 2.27
C ALA A 248 12.71 8.56 3.51
N ASP A 249 13.70 7.68 3.53
CA ASP A 249 14.05 6.83 4.69
C ASP A 249 12.84 6.05 5.25
N VAL A 250 12.06 5.44 4.35
CA VAL A 250 10.82 4.77 4.71
C VAL A 250 11.12 3.43 5.36
N ALA A 251 10.51 3.18 6.52
CA ALA A 251 10.42 1.88 7.17
C ALA A 251 8.94 1.53 7.36
N ALA A 252 8.52 0.40 6.79
CA ALA A 252 7.12 0.00 6.76
C ALA A 252 6.92 -1.51 6.97
N THR A 253 5.69 -1.90 7.31
CA THR A 253 5.24 -3.29 7.37
C THR A 253 3.95 -3.46 6.58
N ALA A 254 3.77 -4.65 6.00
CA ALA A 254 2.54 -5.03 5.31
C ALA A 254 2.13 -6.43 5.76
N GLN A 255 0.96 -6.53 6.39
CA GLN A 255 0.45 -7.76 6.96
C GLN A 255 -0.94 -8.08 6.45
N VAL A 256 -1.18 -9.35 6.12
CA VAL A 256 -2.49 -9.88 5.75
C VAL A 256 -2.71 -11.18 6.49
N LYS A 257 -3.79 -11.26 7.27
CA LYS A 257 -4.14 -12.46 8.01
C LYS A 257 -5.63 -12.46 8.39
N ASP A 258 -6.33 -13.57 8.15
CA ASP A 258 -7.70 -13.80 8.65
C ASP A 258 -8.67 -12.63 8.35
N GLY A 259 -8.66 -12.07 7.13
CA GLY A 259 -9.53 -10.95 6.77
C GLY A 259 -8.98 -9.56 7.13
N LEU A 260 -7.97 -9.49 8.00
CA LEU A 260 -7.30 -8.26 8.41
C LEU A 260 -6.12 -7.94 7.49
N SER A 261 -6.08 -6.72 6.97
CA SER A 261 -4.92 -6.16 6.27
C SER A 261 -4.42 -4.93 7.01
N VAL A 262 -3.12 -4.87 7.30
CA VAL A 262 -2.48 -3.75 7.99
C VAL A 262 -1.27 -3.29 7.18
N PHE A 263 -1.17 -1.99 6.98
CA PHE A 263 0.00 -1.35 6.41
C PHE A 263 0.44 -0.20 7.32
N ASP A 264 1.62 -0.35 7.92
CA ASP A 264 2.16 0.64 8.82
C ASP A 264 3.45 1.22 8.25
N ILE A 265 3.57 2.54 8.22
CA ILE A 265 4.83 3.25 8.08
C ILE A 265 5.22 3.68 9.48
N SER A 266 6.20 2.99 10.06
CA SER A 266 6.70 3.28 11.40
C SER A 266 7.62 4.50 11.44
N ASP A 267 8.27 4.79 10.31
CA ASP A 267 9.19 5.91 10.17
C ASP A 267 9.31 6.31 8.69
N ALA A 268 9.28 7.60 8.42
CA ALA A 268 9.56 8.20 7.12
C ALA A 268 9.84 9.69 7.28
N SER A 269 10.67 10.25 6.42
CA SER A 269 10.92 11.69 6.34
C SER A 269 10.09 12.31 5.22
N ALA A 270 9.31 13.34 5.51
CA ALA A 270 8.63 14.15 4.50
C ALA A 270 8.36 15.57 5.04
N PHE A 271 8.23 16.53 4.14
CA PHE A 271 7.97 17.94 4.50
C PHE A 271 8.98 18.52 5.51
N GLY A 272 10.23 18.03 5.50
CA GLY A 272 11.27 18.44 6.45
C GLY A 272 11.15 17.85 7.87
N GLY A 273 10.12 17.03 8.13
CA GLY A 273 9.88 16.39 9.42
C GLY A 273 9.67 14.87 9.30
N ASN A 274 9.09 14.28 10.35
CA ASN A 274 8.85 12.84 10.44
C ASN A 274 7.36 12.49 10.24
N ILE A 275 7.10 11.40 9.53
CA ILE A 275 5.76 10.89 9.24
C ILE A 275 5.65 9.44 9.71
N GLN A 276 4.60 9.17 10.46
CA GLN A 276 4.15 7.82 10.80
C GLN A 276 2.70 7.66 10.34
N THR A 277 2.37 6.51 9.77
CA THR A 277 0.98 6.23 9.38
C THR A 277 0.64 4.76 9.57
N SER A 278 -0.64 4.49 9.84
CA SER A 278 -1.20 3.14 9.94
C SER A 278 -2.49 3.10 9.16
N LEU A 279 -2.61 2.13 8.28
CA LEU A 279 -3.81 1.82 7.51
C LEU A 279 -4.24 0.40 7.88
N ARG A 280 -5.42 0.28 8.49
CA ARG A 280 -5.97 -1.01 8.91
C ARG A 280 -7.31 -1.24 8.23
N PHE A 281 -7.44 -2.41 7.62
CA PHE A 281 -8.64 -2.89 6.94
C PHE A 281 -9.11 -4.17 7.61
N ASP A 282 -10.20 -4.08 8.36
CA ASP A 282 -10.85 -5.21 9.02
C ASP A 282 -12.09 -5.61 8.20
N ARG A 283 -11.98 -6.70 7.44
CA ARG A 283 -13.05 -7.16 6.56
C ARG A 283 -14.00 -8.08 7.32
N LYS A 284 -15.28 -7.70 7.33
CA LYS A 284 -16.36 -8.50 7.90
C LYS A 284 -17.46 -8.72 6.87
N PRO A 285 -18.25 -9.81 6.96
CA PRO A 285 -19.37 -10.08 6.05
C PRO A 285 -20.36 -8.91 5.94
N GLU A 286 -20.60 -8.21 7.05
CA GLU A 286 -21.49 -7.05 7.15
C GLU A 286 -20.91 -5.74 6.57
N GLY A 287 -19.61 -5.69 6.25
CA GLY A 287 -18.92 -4.53 5.72
C GLY A 287 -17.51 -4.36 6.27
N SER A 288 -16.61 -3.79 5.46
CA SER A 288 -15.24 -3.51 5.87
C SER A 288 -15.16 -2.28 6.77
N GLN A 289 -14.45 -2.41 7.88
CA GLN A 289 -14.08 -1.32 8.77
C GLN A 289 -12.66 -0.87 8.45
N VAL A 290 -12.48 0.43 8.27
CA VAL A 290 -11.17 1.02 7.98
C VAL A 290 -10.78 1.94 9.12
N GLU A 291 -9.51 1.86 9.52
CA GLU A 291 -8.89 2.79 10.46
C GLU A 291 -7.64 3.39 9.82
N ILE A 292 -7.53 4.70 9.92
CA ILE A 292 -6.43 5.51 9.38
C ILE A 292 -5.84 6.27 10.57
N ARG A 293 -4.53 6.13 10.76
CA ARG A 293 -3.76 6.97 11.68
C ARG A 293 -2.65 7.66 10.93
N LEU A 294 -2.46 8.93 11.21
CA LEU A 294 -1.35 9.73 10.71
C LEU A 294 -0.81 10.56 11.87
N LEU A 295 0.50 10.53 12.05
CA LEU A 295 1.23 11.47 12.88
C LEU A 295 2.35 12.08 12.03
N ALA A 296 2.31 13.39 11.87
CA ALA A 296 3.35 14.16 11.23
C ALA A 296 3.95 15.08 12.29
N SER A 297 5.25 15.00 12.54
CA SER A 297 5.95 15.76 13.59
C SER A 297 7.08 16.58 13.01
N ASP A 298 7.27 17.79 13.55
CA ASP A 298 8.32 18.73 13.14
C ASP A 298 8.32 19.02 11.62
N ILE A 299 7.13 19.00 11.01
CA ILE A 299 6.95 19.23 9.57
C ILE A 299 6.88 20.72 9.25
N ASP A 300 7.29 21.09 8.04
CA ASP A 300 6.94 22.36 7.42
C ASP A 300 5.44 22.37 7.10
N GLY A 301 4.69 23.19 7.85
CA GLY A 301 3.24 23.32 7.71
C GLY A 301 2.80 23.89 6.37
N GLY A 302 3.64 24.70 5.71
CA GLY A 302 3.34 25.26 4.40
C GLY A 302 3.33 24.17 3.33
N ALA A 303 4.39 23.35 3.32
CA ALA A 303 4.53 22.21 2.42
C ALA A 303 3.47 21.14 2.69
N PHE A 304 3.24 20.78 3.96
CA PHE A 304 2.21 19.81 4.35
C PHE A 304 0.81 20.30 3.99
N GLY A 305 0.47 21.54 4.34
CA GLY A 305 -0.85 22.10 4.06
C GLY A 305 -1.13 22.17 2.56
N THR A 306 -0.14 22.54 1.75
CA THR A 306 -0.24 22.51 0.29
C THR A 306 -0.49 21.09 -0.23
N ALA A 307 0.26 20.09 0.27
CA ALA A 307 0.07 18.69 -0.10
C ALA A 307 -1.30 18.12 0.34
N ALA A 308 -1.85 18.63 1.45
CA ALA A 308 -3.20 18.34 1.91
C ALA A 308 -4.29 19.08 1.11
N GLY A 309 -3.93 19.90 0.12
CA GLY A 309 -4.85 20.64 -0.74
C GLY A 309 -5.36 21.95 -0.15
N MET A 310 -4.74 22.47 0.91
CA MET A 310 -5.10 23.78 1.45
C MET A 310 -4.68 24.89 0.49
N THR A 311 -5.63 25.74 0.09
CA THR A 311 -5.37 26.86 -0.82
C THR A 311 -5.32 28.22 -0.11
N ARG A 312 -5.69 28.27 1.17
CA ARG A 312 -5.91 29.46 2.00
C ARG A 312 -5.64 29.15 3.46
N LEU A 313 -5.29 30.18 4.25
CA LEU A 313 -5.02 30.05 5.68
C LEU A 313 -4.00 28.93 6.00
N VAL A 314 -3.04 28.73 5.11
CA VAL A 314 -2.03 27.68 5.29
C VAL A 314 -1.06 28.13 6.38
N PRO A 315 -0.88 27.35 7.46
CA PRO A 315 0.07 27.65 8.51
C PRO A 315 1.49 27.40 8.00
N VAL A 316 2.24 28.47 7.77
CA VAL A 316 3.66 28.44 7.41
C VAL A 316 4.45 28.47 8.71
N GLY A 317 5.11 27.37 9.05
CA GLY A 317 5.88 27.21 10.29
C GLY A 317 6.04 25.73 10.62
N THR A 318 6.91 25.40 11.57
CA THR A 318 7.09 24.02 12.02
C THR A 318 5.92 23.59 12.90
N GLY A 319 5.41 22.37 12.71
CA GLY A 319 4.30 21.87 13.51
C GLY A 319 4.13 20.35 13.53
N THR A 320 3.13 19.93 14.30
CA THR A 320 2.71 18.55 14.46
C THR A 320 1.24 18.42 14.06
N VAL A 321 0.92 17.42 13.24
CA VAL A 321 -0.45 17.07 12.82
C VAL A 321 -0.73 15.63 13.20
N SER A 322 -1.88 15.38 13.83
CA SER A 322 -2.37 14.06 14.18
C SER A 322 -3.78 13.88 13.63
N VAL A 323 -4.00 12.76 12.96
CA VAL A 323 -5.30 12.37 12.40
C VAL A 323 -5.58 10.92 12.78
N ILE A 324 -6.73 10.67 13.37
CA ILE A 324 -7.23 9.34 13.66
C ILE A 324 -8.65 9.27 13.12
N LEU A 325 -8.88 8.42 12.13
CA LEU A 325 -10.19 8.24 11.51
C LEU A 325 -10.53 6.76 11.48
N LYS A 326 -11.79 6.46 11.75
CA LYS A 326 -12.35 5.12 11.63
C LYS A 326 -13.72 5.19 11.01
N GLY A 327 -14.02 4.33 10.05
CA GLY A 327 -15.34 4.29 9.45
C GLY A 327 -15.59 3.05 8.62
N PRO A 328 -16.86 2.75 8.32
CA PRO A 328 -17.20 1.78 7.30
C PRO A 328 -16.85 2.35 5.91
N GLY A 329 -16.35 1.52 5.00
CA GLY A 329 -16.18 1.97 3.63
C GLY A 329 -15.55 0.95 2.69
N ARG A 330 -15.92 1.07 1.41
CA ARG A 330 -15.36 0.28 0.29
C ARG A 330 -14.49 1.14 -0.63
N THR A 331 -14.61 2.47 -0.51
CA THR A 331 -13.86 3.48 -1.26
C THR A 331 -13.35 4.55 -0.30
N TRP A 332 -12.31 5.28 -0.70
CA TRP A 332 -11.78 6.40 0.09
C TRP A 332 -12.88 7.42 0.46
N ASP A 333 -13.70 7.83 -0.50
CA ASP A 333 -14.79 8.79 -0.25
C ASP A 333 -15.80 8.24 0.76
N SER A 334 -16.21 6.97 0.65
CA SER A 334 -17.16 6.36 1.59
C SER A 334 -16.64 6.33 3.02
N ILE A 335 -15.32 6.16 3.21
CA ILE A 335 -14.68 6.18 4.52
C ILE A 335 -14.77 7.59 5.11
N PHE A 336 -14.34 8.61 4.36
CA PHE A 336 -14.34 9.99 4.85
C PHE A 336 -15.75 10.55 5.09
N ASP A 337 -16.72 10.18 4.26
CA ASP A 337 -18.13 10.57 4.42
C ASP A 337 -18.76 10.02 5.70
N ASN A 338 -18.27 8.88 6.20
CA ASN A 338 -18.86 8.17 7.35
C ASN A 338 -17.89 8.01 8.52
N ALA A 339 -16.73 8.67 8.49
CA ALA A 339 -15.71 8.52 9.51
C ALA A 339 -16.13 9.13 10.84
N ASP A 340 -15.78 8.46 11.93
CA ASP A 340 -15.67 8.99 13.28
C ASP A 340 -14.19 9.10 13.66
N GLY A 341 -13.82 10.06 14.49
CA GLY A 341 -12.43 10.23 14.88
C GLY A 341 -12.05 11.61 15.39
N SER A 342 -10.78 11.98 15.21
CA SER A 342 -10.26 13.28 15.63
C SER A 342 -9.13 13.77 14.73
N VAL A 343 -8.99 15.09 14.69
CA VAL A 343 -7.88 15.80 14.04
C VAL A 343 -7.34 16.80 15.05
N SER A 344 -6.03 16.85 15.19
CA SER A 344 -5.36 17.94 15.89
C SER A 344 -4.14 18.41 15.14
N ALA A 345 -3.88 19.71 15.17
CA ALA A 345 -2.68 20.31 14.60
C ALA A 345 -2.17 21.42 15.52
N THR A 346 -0.86 21.49 15.71
CA THR A 346 -0.20 22.55 16.47
C THR A 346 0.99 23.05 15.69
N PHE A 347 1.10 24.35 15.51
CA PHE A 347 2.20 25.01 14.81
C PHE A 347 2.84 26.04 15.73
N GLY A 348 4.17 26.11 15.70
CA GLY A 348 4.96 27.12 16.39
C GLY A 348 4.95 28.48 15.66
N PRO A 349 5.91 29.36 15.99
CA PRO A 349 6.04 30.66 15.36
C PRO A 349 6.18 30.57 13.84
N GLY A 350 5.52 31.48 13.14
CA GLY A 350 5.44 31.45 11.69
C GLY A 350 4.43 32.47 11.15
N ALA A 351 3.64 32.08 10.16
CA ALA A 351 2.62 32.93 9.58
C ALA A 351 1.42 32.15 9.03
N LEU A 352 0.25 32.77 8.99
CA LEU A 352 -0.89 32.31 8.20
C LEU A 352 -0.90 33.01 6.85
N SER A 353 -0.78 32.23 5.79
CA SER A 353 -0.85 32.74 4.42
C SER A 353 -2.26 33.17 4.04
N LYS A 354 -2.35 34.11 3.11
CA LYS A 354 -3.60 34.60 2.51
C LYS A 354 -4.62 35.13 3.53
N LEU A 355 -4.12 35.96 4.46
CA LEU A 355 -4.94 36.68 5.42
C LEU A 355 -4.35 38.08 5.68
N ASN A 356 -5.01 39.09 5.13
CA ASN A 356 -4.79 40.49 5.47
C ASN A 356 -5.69 40.88 6.65
N LEU A 357 -5.19 40.69 7.87
CA LEU A 357 -5.98 40.93 9.09
C LEU A 357 -6.48 42.39 9.22
N PRO A 358 -5.69 43.44 8.91
CA PRO A 358 -6.20 44.81 8.89
C PRO A 358 -7.39 45.01 7.94
N ALA A 359 -7.32 44.47 6.71
CA ALA A 359 -8.43 44.53 5.77
C ALA A 359 -9.65 43.75 6.27
N PHE A 360 -9.43 42.55 6.83
CA PHE A 360 -10.48 41.75 7.46
C PHE A 360 -11.24 42.52 8.55
N LEU A 361 -10.51 43.18 9.46
CA LEU A 361 -11.11 43.97 10.54
C LEU A 361 -11.90 45.16 9.99
N LYS A 362 -11.35 45.87 8.99
CA LYS A 362 -12.05 46.97 8.32
C LYS A 362 -13.37 46.52 7.67
N HIS A 363 -13.37 45.41 6.94
CA HIS A 363 -14.60 44.83 6.38
C HIS A 363 -15.59 44.43 7.47
N THR A 364 -15.08 43.90 8.59
CA THR A 364 -15.92 43.51 9.74
C THR A 364 -16.59 44.73 10.39
N GLU A 365 -15.87 45.86 10.52
CA GLU A 365 -16.40 47.12 11.05
C GLU A 365 -17.42 47.78 10.12
N GLN A 366 -17.21 47.70 8.80
CA GLN A 366 -18.14 48.21 7.80
C GLN A 366 -19.46 47.44 7.75
N GLY A 367 -19.47 46.20 8.26
CA GLY A 367 -20.63 45.31 8.22
C GLY A 367 -20.92 44.75 6.83
N GLY A 368 -21.98 43.93 6.74
CA GLY A 368 -22.33 43.24 5.50
C GLY A 368 -21.47 42.00 5.22
N PHE A 369 -21.95 41.13 4.33
CA PHE A 369 -21.28 39.88 3.99
C PHE A 369 -20.14 40.15 2.99
N PHE A 370 -18.99 39.49 3.17
CA PHE A 370 -17.85 39.56 2.24
C PHE A 370 -17.19 38.19 2.04
N ALA A 371 -16.55 37.97 0.90
CA ALA A 371 -15.83 36.73 0.65
C ALA A 371 -14.50 36.75 1.41
N LEU A 372 -14.06 35.63 1.97
CA LEU A 372 -12.74 35.57 2.63
C LEU A 372 -11.60 35.87 1.64
N ASP A 373 -11.83 35.59 0.35
CA ASP A 373 -10.88 35.90 -0.73
C ASP A 373 -10.65 37.41 -0.91
N ASP A 374 -11.60 38.26 -0.53
CA ASP A 374 -11.47 39.72 -0.64
C ASP A 374 -10.37 40.29 0.28
N VAL A 375 -9.93 39.49 1.27
CA VAL A 375 -8.89 39.85 2.26
C VAL A 375 -7.73 38.84 2.25
N SER A 376 -7.52 38.18 1.11
CA SER A 376 -6.48 37.16 0.93
C SER A 376 -5.12 37.71 0.46
N ASP A 377 -4.99 39.02 0.28
CA ASP A 377 -3.83 39.72 -0.27
C ASP A 377 -2.72 40.01 0.77
N GLY A 378 -2.59 39.16 1.79
CA GLY A 378 -1.65 39.37 2.88
C GLY A 378 -1.25 38.08 3.59
N THR A 379 -0.36 38.25 4.57
CA THR A 379 0.14 37.19 5.43
C THR A 379 0.11 37.70 6.86
N LEU A 380 -0.43 36.89 7.78
CA LEU A 380 -0.51 37.22 9.20
C LEU A 380 0.60 36.51 9.97
N PRO A 381 1.60 37.22 10.52
CA PRO A 381 2.56 36.62 11.44
C PRO A 381 1.86 36.07 12.68
N ILE A 382 2.22 34.86 13.08
CA ILE A 382 1.69 34.17 14.25
C ILE A 382 2.81 33.66 15.15
N ASP A 383 2.59 33.70 16.46
CA ASP A 383 3.46 33.07 17.46
C ASP A 383 3.15 31.58 17.60
N GLY A 384 1.96 31.16 17.17
CA GLY A 384 1.55 29.77 17.08
C GLY A 384 0.08 29.62 16.71
N ALA A 385 -0.28 28.43 16.25
CA ALA A 385 -1.66 28.07 15.95
C ALA A 385 -1.98 26.66 16.46
N GLU A 386 -3.22 26.44 16.87
CA GLU A 386 -3.71 25.14 17.35
C GLU A 386 -5.11 24.89 16.78
N ILE A 387 -5.34 23.66 16.33
CA ILE A 387 -6.65 23.16 15.90
C ILE A 387 -6.89 21.81 16.58
N LYS A 388 -8.09 21.62 17.11
CA LYS A 388 -8.64 20.36 17.63
C LYS A 388 -10.07 20.22 17.13
N ALA A 389 -10.34 19.09 16.49
CA ALA A 389 -11.66 18.75 16.00
C ALA A 389 -12.00 17.28 16.29
N THR A 390 -13.24 17.05 16.67
CA THR A 390 -13.83 15.72 16.75
C THR A 390 -14.65 15.48 15.49
N ILE A 391 -14.49 14.33 14.85
CA ILE A 391 -15.27 13.95 13.66
C ILE A 391 -16.32 12.94 14.07
N SER A 392 -17.57 13.17 13.63
CA SER A 392 -18.60 12.15 13.67
C SER A 392 -19.37 12.09 12.37
N LYS A 393 -19.46 10.90 11.78
CA LYS A 393 -20.13 10.63 10.50
C LYS A 393 -19.75 11.65 9.40
N GLY A 394 -18.44 11.89 9.23
CA GLY A 394 -17.92 12.81 8.22
C GLY A 394 -18.14 14.31 8.52
N VAL A 395 -18.64 14.67 9.71
CA VAL A 395 -18.78 16.06 10.16
C VAL A 395 -17.74 16.35 11.24
N ALA A 396 -16.83 17.26 10.95
CA ALA A 396 -15.84 17.76 11.90
C ALA A 396 -16.46 18.87 12.75
N ARG A 397 -16.48 18.67 14.07
CA ARG A 397 -16.82 19.69 15.07
C ARG A 397 -15.52 20.28 15.62
N ILE A 398 -15.30 21.56 15.39
CA ILE A 398 -14.12 22.30 15.82
C ILE A 398 -14.28 22.64 17.31
N ASP A 399 -13.62 21.85 18.15
CA ASP A 399 -13.57 22.03 19.61
C ASP A 399 -12.73 23.24 19.99
N LYS A 400 -11.60 23.42 19.28
CA LYS A 400 -10.69 24.55 19.45
C LYS A 400 -10.02 24.85 18.12
N ALA A 401 -10.01 26.10 17.70
CA ALA A 401 -9.13 26.57 16.64
C ALA A 401 -8.68 27.98 17.00
N GLU A 402 -7.39 28.18 17.20
CA GLU A 402 -6.81 29.44 17.65
C GLU A 402 -5.52 29.76 16.91
N ALA A 403 -5.29 31.03 16.62
CA ALA A 403 -4.03 31.55 16.13
C ALA A 403 -3.66 32.79 16.95
N ASN A 404 -2.48 32.75 17.58
CA ASN A 404 -1.95 33.86 18.36
C ASN A 404 -0.96 34.64 17.52
N SER A 405 -1.05 35.95 17.57
CA SER A 405 -0.14 36.91 16.96
C SER A 405 0.22 37.95 18.01
N ALA A 406 1.28 38.72 17.78
CA ALA A 406 1.81 39.69 18.75
C ALA A 406 0.76 40.66 19.34
N LYS A 407 -0.30 40.99 18.58
CA LYS A 407 -1.35 41.92 19.01
C LYS A 407 -2.76 41.32 19.03
N TYR A 408 -2.92 40.10 18.52
CA TYR A 408 -4.24 39.55 18.21
C TYR A 408 -4.31 38.07 18.56
N LYS A 409 -5.46 37.65 19.08
CA LYS A 409 -5.85 36.25 19.13
C LYS A 409 -7.06 36.04 18.23
N ILE A 410 -6.92 35.15 17.25
CA ILE A 410 -8.03 34.73 16.39
C ILE A 410 -8.52 33.39 16.89
N TRP A 411 -9.83 33.20 16.98
CA TRP A 411 -10.43 31.91 17.33
C TRP A 411 -11.59 31.55 16.41
N LEU A 412 -11.82 30.25 16.23
CA LEU A 412 -12.92 29.66 15.48
C LEU A 412 -13.51 28.46 16.25
N SER A 413 -14.82 28.27 16.13
CA SER A 413 -15.54 27.09 16.60
C SER A 413 -16.76 26.84 15.72
N GLY A 414 -17.25 25.60 15.66
CA GLY A 414 -18.43 25.24 14.86
C GLY A 414 -18.25 23.90 14.17
N ILE A 415 -18.87 23.74 13.00
CA ILE A 415 -18.82 22.49 12.24
C ILE A 415 -18.40 22.71 10.78
N ALA A 416 -17.72 21.70 10.24
CA ALA A 416 -17.34 21.58 8.84
C ALA A 416 -17.66 20.17 8.33
N SER A 417 -18.40 20.04 7.22
CA SER A 417 -18.77 18.74 6.64
C SER A 417 -17.85 18.37 5.49
N TYR A 418 -17.35 17.13 5.46
CA TYR A 418 -16.56 16.61 4.33
C TYR A 418 -17.41 16.43 3.07
N ALA A 419 -18.47 15.61 3.16
CA ALA A 419 -19.36 15.31 2.03
C ALA A 419 -20.02 16.57 1.43
N GLY A 420 -20.56 17.42 2.30
CA GLY A 420 -21.23 18.67 1.88
C GLY A 420 -20.27 19.82 1.60
N ARG A 421 -18.98 19.69 1.96
CA ARG A 421 -17.95 20.74 1.94
C ARG A 421 -18.36 22.04 2.62
N GLY A 422 -19.39 21.99 3.46
CA GLY A 422 -20.02 23.16 4.06
C GLY A 422 -19.30 23.63 5.32
N LEU A 423 -19.39 24.93 5.59
CA LEU A 423 -18.90 25.58 6.81
C LEU A 423 -20.06 26.23 7.56
N ALA A 424 -20.11 26.00 8.87
CA ALA A 424 -20.96 26.75 9.79
C ALA A 424 -20.14 27.02 11.06
N LEU A 425 -19.32 28.08 11.00
CA LEU A 425 -18.41 28.45 12.08
C LEU A 425 -18.80 29.80 12.68
N SER A 426 -18.43 29.99 13.93
CA SER A 426 -18.36 31.28 14.61
C SER A 426 -16.90 31.57 14.94
N GLY A 427 -16.51 32.83 14.88
CA GLY A 427 -15.16 33.25 15.17
C GLY A 427 -15.09 34.62 15.81
N GLY A 428 -13.88 34.94 16.28
CA GLY A 428 -13.58 36.27 16.74
C GLY A 428 -12.10 36.61 16.70
N VAL A 429 -11.83 37.92 16.64
CA VAL A 429 -10.49 38.51 16.77
C VAL A 429 -10.49 39.33 18.06
N ILE A 430 -9.61 38.96 18.98
CA ILE A 430 -9.44 39.62 20.27
C ILE A 430 -8.13 40.41 20.24
N GLN A 431 -8.17 41.67 20.68
CA GLN A 431 -6.97 42.48 20.98
C GLN A 431 -6.75 42.50 22.50
N PRO A 432 -5.78 41.74 23.04
CA PRO A 432 -5.60 41.59 24.49
C PRO A 432 -5.25 42.92 25.20
N ASP A 433 -4.44 43.76 24.55
CA ASP A 433 -3.90 44.99 25.15
C ASP A 433 -4.78 46.22 24.96
N GLN A 434 -5.92 46.09 24.26
CA GLN A 434 -6.89 47.18 24.10
C GLN A 434 -8.16 46.89 24.90
N ALA A 435 -8.36 47.63 25.99
CA ALA A 435 -9.62 47.65 26.71
C ALA A 435 -10.68 48.42 25.90
N ALA A 436 -11.81 47.79 25.61
CA ALA A 436 -13.00 48.46 25.09
C ALA A 436 -13.93 48.83 26.25
N THR A 437 -14.41 50.08 26.27
CA THR A 437 -15.51 50.51 27.13
C THR A 437 -16.80 49.85 26.64
N GLN A 438 -17.31 48.86 27.37
CA GLN A 438 -18.63 48.29 27.11
C GLN A 438 -19.72 49.22 27.66
N ALA A 439 -20.92 49.17 27.07
CA ALA A 439 -22.07 50.01 27.44
C ALA A 439 -22.50 49.89 28.93
N ASN A 440 -22.02 48.86 29.65
CA ASN A 440 -22.27 48.63 31.08
C ASN A 440 -21.09 48.97 32.02
N GLY A 441 -20.07 49.70 31.55
CA GLY A 441 -18.93 50.10 32.41
C GLY A 441 -17.96 48.97 32.78
N GLN A 442 -18.12 47.77 32.21
CA GLN A 442 -17.13 46.70 32.31
C GLN A 442 -16.08 46.84 31.19
N GLN A 443 -14.81 46.90 31.59
CA GLN A 443 -13.67 46.84 30.66
C GLN A 443 -13.47 45.39 30.23
N GLY A 444 -13.73 45.11 28.94
CA GLY A 444 -13.41 43.84 28.31
C GLY A 444 -12.44 44.06 27.14
N PRO A 445 -11.71 43.03 26.69
CA PRO A 445 -10.83 43.17 25.54
C PRO A 445 -11.63 43.53 24.28
N ASN A 446 -11.07 44.37 23.40
CA ASN A 446 -11.73 44.73 22.16
C ASN A 446 -11.85 43.50 21.25
N GLN A 447 -13.07 43.02 21.04
CA GLN A 447 -13.37 41.81 20.27
C GLN A 447 -14.28 42.11 19.07
N SER A 448 -13.84 41.67 17.88
CA SER A 448 -14.70 41.57 16.69
C SER A 448 -15.17 40.13 16.54
N SER A 449 -16.47 39.91 16.33
CA SER A 449 -17.05 38.57 16.17
C SER A 449 -17.73 38.44 14.82
N PHE A 450 -17.71 37.23 14.25
CA PHE A 450 -18.25 36.96 12.91
C PHE A 450 -18.70 35.49 12.77
N PHE A 451 -19.58 35.23 11.81
CA PHE A 451 -19.87 33.89 11.32
C PHE A 451 -19.07 33.61 10.04
N VAL A 452 -18.68 32.34 9.85
CA VAL A 452 -18.10 31.83 8.61
C VAL A 452 -19.07 30.81 8.01
N GLY A 453 -19.54 31.10 6.81
CA GLY A 453 -20.41 30.22 6.04
C GLY A 453 -19.81 29.84 4.69
N GLY A 454 -20.58 29.13 3.88
CA GLY A 454 -20.21 28.77 2.51
C GLY A 454 -19.53 27.41 2.44
N THR A 455 -18.58 27.27 1.51
CA THR A 455 -17.84 26.01 1.31
C THR A 455 -16.37 26.17 1.69
N TRP A 456 -15.66 25.05 1.85
CA TRP A 456 -14.22 25.05 2.12
C TRP A 456 -13.42 25.83 1.05
N SER A 457 -13.88 25.76 -0.20
CA SER A 457 -13.27 26.45 -1.33
C SER A 457 -13.69 27.91 -1.45
N THR A 458 -14.90 28.27 -0.99
CA THR A 458 -15.48 29.62 -1.13
C THR A 458 -16.15 30.06 0.18
N PRO A 459 -15.37 30.28 1.26
CA PRO A 459 -15.91 30.75 2.53
C PRO A 459 -16.29 32.22 2.46
N PHE A 460 -17.37 32.59 3.15
CA PHE A 460 -17.79 33.98 3.34
C PHE A 460 -17.87 34.32 4.82
N ILE A 461 -17.70 35.61 5.13
CA ILE A 461 -17.70 36.16 6.48
C ILE A 461 -18.95 37.03 6.65
N SER A 462 -19.64 36.84 7.77
CA SER A 462 -20.75 37.68 8.21
C SER A 462 -20.39 38.32 9.55
N PRO A 463 -20.07 39.61 9.60
CA PRO A 463 -19.83 40.33 10.84
C PRO A 463 -21.04 40.25 11.78
N ILE A 464 -20.79 40.10 13.08
CA ILE A 464 -21.80 40.23 14.12
C ILE A 464 -21.71 41.67 14.62
N SER A 465 -22.60 42.53 14.14
CA SER A 465 -22.70 43.90 14.62
C SER A 465 -22.92 43.89 16.13
N ARG A 466 -22.10 44.64 16.89
CA ARG A 466 -22.49 44.99 18.27
C ARG A 466 -23.76 45.82 18.14
N GLY A 467 -24.89 45.27 18.54
CA GLY A 467 -26.15 46.01 18.56
C GLY A 467 -25.92 47.32 19.29
N VAL A 468 -26.06 48.43 18.58
CA VAL A 468 -26.48 49.67 19.22
C VAL A 468 -27.88 49.34 19.70
N SER A 469 -28.06 49.23 21.01
CA SER A 469 -29.37 49.25 21.64
C SER A 469 -29.99 50.60 21.27
N GLY A 470 -30.69 50.64 20.14
CA GLY A 470 -31.45 51.79 19.67
C GLY A 470 -32.85 51.69 20.26
N GLU A 471 -33.13 52.65 21.14
CA GLU A 471 -34.40 53.21 21.61
C GLU A 471 -35.73 52.64 21.11
#